data_AF-A0A7V0QHQ4-F1
#
_entry.id   AF-A0A7V0QHQ4-F1
#
_cell.length_a   1.000
_cell.length_b   1.000
_cell.length_c   1.000
_cell.angle_alpha   90.00
_cell.angle_beta   90.00
_cell.angle_gamma   90.00
#
_symmetry.space_group_name_H-M   'P 1'
#
loop_
_entity.id
_entity.type
_entity.pdbx_description
1 polymer ?
#
loop_
_entity_poly.entity_id
_entity_poly.type
_entity_poly.pdbx_seq_one_letter_code
_entity_poly.pdbx_strand_id
1 'polypeptide(L)'
;MLKEKLPLERVYELVKRLRAPDGCPWDRKQTNYTIRYDLVEEAYEVIEAIEAGNDMALREELGDLLFLVLMHIRIGEEEGRFKLEDVTEGIINKMISRHPHVFGDVKF
;
A
#
# COMPACT_ATOMS: atom_id res chain seq x y z
N MET A 1 12.80 24.49 -4.19
CA MET A 1 12.53 23.37 -5.11
C MET A 1 11.93 22.26 -4.28
N LEU A 2 10.64 21.97 -4.46
CA LEU A 2 10.07 20.75 -3.89
C LEU A 2 10.85 19.60 -4.55
N LYS A 3 11.60 18.82 -3.76
CA LYS A 3 12.15 17.55 -4.26
C LYS A 3 10.96 16.79 -4.84
N GLU A 4 11.05 16.34 -6.09
CA GLU A 4 10.03 15.45 -6.64
C GLU A 4 9.91 14.26 -5.69
N LYS A 5 8.70 14.08 -5.14
CA LYS A 5 8.40 12.97 -4.25
C LYS A 5 8.58 11.66 -5.00
N LEU A 6 9.04 10.63 -4.30
CA LEU A 6 9.17 9.29 -4.89
C LEU A 6 7.80 8.77 -5.36
N PRO A 7 7.73 7.90 -6.38
CA PRO A 7 6.45 7.42 -6.91
C PRO A 7 5.49 6.89 -5.84
N LEU A 8 5.98 6.09 -4.88
CA LEU A 8 5.17 5.55 -3.79
C LEU A 8 4.64 6.65 -2.85
N GLU A 9 5.47 7.64 -2.51
CA GLU A 9 5.05 8.78 -1.70
C GLU A 9 3.94 9.58 -2.39
N ARG A 10 3.99 9.71 -3.73
CA ARG A 10 2.94 10.39 -4.50
C ARG A 10 1.59 9.68 -4.38
N VAL A 11 1.58 8.34 -4.44
CA VAL A 11 0.35 7.55 -4.24
C VAL A 11 -0.14 7.69 -2.81
N TYR A 12 0.76 7.68 -1.82
CA TYR A 12 0.35 7.85 -0.44
C TYR A 12 -0.26 9.23 -0.15
N GLU A 13 0.30 10.29 -0.76
CA GLU A 13 -0.30 11.63 -0.68
C GLU A 13 -1.66 11.72 -1.40
N LEU A 14 -1.85 10.98 -2.49
CA LEU A 14 -3.15 10.85 -3.13
C LEU A 14 -4.17 10.26 -2.15
N VAL A 15 -3.84 9.16 -1.47
CA VAL A 15 -4.69 8.53 -0.44
C VAL A 15 -5.02 9.52 0.68
N LYS A 16 -4.01 10.24 1.20
CA LYS A 16 -4.22 11.30 2.20
C LYS A 16 -5.15 12.40 1.69
N ARG A 17 -5.02 12.82 0.43
CA ARG A 17 -5.87 13.86 -0.17
C ARG A 17 -7.31 13.39 -0.35
N LEU A 18 -7.52 12.13 -0.75
CA LEU A 18 -8.84 11.52 -0.88
C LEU A 18 -9.55 11.44 0.49
N ARG A 19 -8.82 11.13 1.55
CA ARG A 19 -9.36 11.02 2.92
C ARG A 19 -9.37 12.32 3.74
N ALA A 20 -8.82 13.41 3.21
CA ALA A 20 -8.84 14.72 3.86
C ALA A 20 -10.29 15.21 4.11
N PRO A 21 -10.56 16.12 5.07
CA PRO A 21 -11.92 16.58 5.36
C PRO A 21 -12.72 17.08 4.16
N ASP A 22 -12.05 17.73 3.21
CA ASP A 22 -12.56 18.24 1.93
C ASP A 22 -12.26 17.29 0.74
N GLY A 23 -11.93 16.03 1.02
CA GLY A 23 -11.67 14.98 0.05
C GLY A 23 -12.93 14.25 -0.40
N CYS A 24 -12.76 13.03 -0.89
CA CYS A 24 -13.83 12.17 -1.39
C CYS A 24 -14.72 11.68 -0.22
N PRO A 25 -16.03 11.98 -0.22
CA PRO A 25 -16.93 11.55 0.86
C PRO A 25 -17.06 10.03 0.99
N TRP A 26 -16.87 9.27 -0.09
CA TRP A 26 -16.94 7.82 -0.08
C TRP A 26 -15.69 7.22 0.58
N ASP A 27 -14.49 7.64 0.15
CA ASP A 27 -13.22 7.18 0.72
C ASP A 27 -13.16 7.45 2.22
N ARG A 28 -13.54 8.66 2.65
CA ARG A 28 -13.57 9.05 4.07
C ARG A 28 -14.44 8.17 4.95
N LYS A 29 -15.52 7.60 4.41
CA LYS A 29 -16.43 6.72 5.16
C LYS A 29 -15.88 5.30 5.31
N GLN A 30 -14.86 4.95 4.53
CA GLN A 30 -14.24 3.64 4.61
C GLN A 30 -13.49 3.44 5.92
N THR A 31 -13.60 2.21 6.42
CA THR A 31 -12.90 1.67 7.58
C THR A 31 -12.14 0.42 7.13
N ASN A 32 -11.19 -0.05 7.94
CA ASN A 32 -10.52 -1.32 7.65
C ASN A 32 -11.49 -2.49 7.52
N TYR A 33 -12.64 -2.41 8.19
CA TYR A 33 -13.66 -3.43 8.06
C TYR A 33 -14.37 -3.34 6.70
N THR A 34 -14.78 -2.16 6.26
CA THR A 34 -15.64 -2.02 5.06
C THR A 34 -14.93 -2.41 3.78
N ILE A 35 -13.62 -2.14 3.66
CA ILE A 35 -12.83 -2.43 2.44
C ILE A 35 -12.05 -3.76 2.48
N ARG A 36 -12.28 -4.60 3.51
CA ARG A 36 -11.51 -5.83 3.70
C ARG A 36 -11.73 -6.87 2.60
N TYR A 37 -12.91 -6.86 1.96
CA TYR A 37 -13.24 -7.80 0.89
C TYR A 37 -12.73 -7.31 -0.45
N ASP A 38 -12.73 -5.99 -0.68
CA ASP A 38 -12.06 -5.37 -1.83
C ASP A 38 -10.59 -5.85 -1.87
N LEU A 39 -9.88 -5.90 -0.73
CA LEU A 39 -8.50 -6.42 -0.68
C LEU A 39 -8.38 -7.87 -1.16
N VAL A 40 -9.38 -8.70 -0.88
CA VAL A 40 -9.40 -10.10 -1.33
C VAL A 40 -9.69 -10.18 -2.82
N GLU A 41 -10.61 -9.37 -3.32
CA GLU A 41 -10.98 -9.26 -4.73
C GLU A 41 -9.77 -8.88 -5.58
N GLU A 42 -9.09 -7.77 -5.25
CA GLU A 42 -7.88 -7.31 -5.96
C GLU A 42 -6.76 -8.36 -5.93
N ALA A 43 -6.64 -9.11 -4.83
CA ALA A 43 -5.66 -10.18 -4.75
C ALA A 43 -5.99 -11.35 -5.69
N TYR A 44 -7.28 -11.66 -5.89
CA TYR A 44 -7.73 -12.63 -6.88
C TYR A 44 -7.55 -12.10 -8.30
N GLU A 45 -7.84 -10.84 -8.58
CA GLU A 45 -7.65 -10.22 -9.89
C GLU A 45 -6.17 -10.20 -10.30
N VAL A 46 -5.26 -9.92 -9.35
CA VAL A 46 -3.81 -10.09 -9.57
C VAL A 46 -3.46 -11.54 -9.96
N ILE A 47 -4.04 -12.53 -9.29
CA ILE A 47 -3.81 -13.95 -9.61
C ILE A 47 -4.34 -14.26 -11.02
N GLU A 48 -5.55 -13.83 -11.33
CA GLU A 48 -6.16 -14.03 -12.65
C GLU A 48 -5.32 -13.41 -13.76
N ALA A 49 -4.80 -12.20 -13.55
CA ALA A 49 -3.91 -11.54 -14.50
C ALA A 49 -2.59 -12.31 -14.71
N ILE A 50 -2.02 -12.89 -13.65
CA ILE A 50 -0.84 -13.76 -13.74
C ILE A 50 -1.16 -15.02 -14.53
N GLU A 51 -2.26 -15.71 -14.21
CA GLU A 51 -2.66 -16.95 -14.87
C GLU A 51 -2.99 -16.72 -16.35
N ALA A 52 -3.55 -15.55 -16.68
CA ALA A 52 -3.82 -15.14 -18.05
C ALA A 52 -2.56 -14.71 -18.82
N GLY A 53 -1.42 -14.50 -18.15
CA GLY A 53 -0.21 -13.94 -18.77
C GLY A 53 -0.43 -12.53 -19.33
N ASN A 54 -1.33 -11.76 -18.72
CA ASN A 54 -1.71 -10.43 -19.19
C ASN A 54 -1.01 -9.35 -18.38
N ASP A 55 0.14 -8.88 -18.88
CA ASP A 55 0.95 -7.85 -18.21
C ASP A 55 0.23 -6.50 -18.04
N MET A 56 -0.72 -6.18 -18.93
CA MET A 56 -1.48 -4.93 -18.80
C MET A 56 -2.42 -5.00 -17.60
N ALA A 57 -3.19 -6.08 -17.49
CA ALA A 57 -4.07 -6.34 -16.35
C ALA A 57 -3.24 -6.45 -15.07
N LEU A 58 -2.13 -7.21 -15.09
CA LEU A 58 -1.28 -7.38 -13.92
C LEU A 58 -0.79 -6.04 -13.37
N ARG A 59 -0.42 -5.10 -14.24
CA ARG A 59 0.00 -3.76 -13.83
C ARG A 59 -1.12 -2.95 -13.20
N GLU A 60 -2.35 -3.12 -13.69
CA GLU A 60 -3.56 -2.46 -13.19
C GLU A 60 -3.90 -2.98 -11.79
N GLU A 61 -4.07 -4.29 -11.64
CA GLU A 61 -4.49 -4.91 -10.38
C GLU A 61 -3.43 -4.77 -9.28
N LEU A 62 -2.12 -4.78 -9.64
CA LEU A 62 -1.08 -4.46 -8.67
C LEU A 62 -1.16 -3.02 -8.15
N GLY A 63 -1.66 -2.10 -8.99
CA GLY A 63 -1.91 -0.71 -8.61
C GLY A 63 -3.08 -0.59 -7.64
N ASP A 64 -4.17 -1.30 -7.90
CA ASP A 64 -5.39 -1.27 -7.09
C ASP A 64 -5.19 -1.98 -5.75
N LEU A 65 -4.50 -3.13 -5.76
CA LEU A 65 -4.03 -3.78 -4.53
C LEU A 65 -3.12 -2.85 -3.69
N LEU A 66 -2.18 -2.14 -4.32
CA LEU A 66 -1.33 -1.17 -3.62
C LEU A 66 -2.15 -0.01 -3.03
N PHE A 67 -3.14 0.50 -3.77
CA PHE A 67 -4.03 1.55 -3.29
C PHE A 67 -4.80 1.10 -2.04
N LEU A 68 -5.37 -0.10 -2.03
CA LEU A 68 -6.08 -0.64 -0.88
C LEU A 68 -5.17 -0.86 0.34
N VAL A 69 -3.94 -1.35 0.14
CA VAL A 69 -2.94 -1.45 1.22
C VAL A 69 -2.68 -0.07 1.84
N LEU A 70 -2.48 0.95 1.02
CA LEU A 70 -2.24 2.31 1.52
C LEU A 70 -3.47 2.93 2.19
N MET A 71 -4.69 2.62 1.72
CA MET A 71 -5.94 3.00 2.38
C MET A 71 -6.04 2.40 3.78
N HIS A 72 -5.74 1.11 3.94
CA HIS A 72 -5.71 0.45 5.26
C HIS A 72 -4.69 1.07 6.22
N ILE A 73 -3.50 1.42 5.70
CA ILE A 73 -2.47 2.10 6.48
C ILE A 73 -2.96 3.47 6.92
N ARG A 74 -3.55 4.24 6.01
CA ARG A 74 -4.04 5.58 6.31
C ARG A 74 -5.18 5.59 7.33
N ILE A 75 -6.08 4.61 7.27
CA ILE A 75 -7.14 4.42 8.28
C ILE A 75 -6.52 4.09 9.65
N GLY A 76 -5.50 3.22 9.69
CA GLY A 76 -4.76 2.91 10.91
C GLY A 76 -4.08 4.14 11.53
N GLU A 77 -3.54 5.03 10.71
CA GLU A 77 -2.97 6.31 11.13
C GLU A 77 -4.02 7.26 11.72
N GLU A 78 -5.16 7.39 11.05
CA GLU A 78 -6.26 8.26 11.50
C GLU A 78 -6.82 7.83 12.85
N GLU A 79 -6.76 6.53 13.15
CA GLU A 79 -7.14 5.93 14.43
C GLU A 79 -6.00 5.91 15.46
N GLY A 80 -4.80 6.41 15.11
CA GLY A 80 -3.64 6.45 16.01
C GLY A 80 -3.06 5.09 16.37
N ARG A 81 -3.31 4.05 15.55
CA ARG A 81 -2.87 2.67 15.83
C ARG A 81 -1.44 2.37 15.37
N PHE A 82 -1.07 2.88 14.19
CA PHE A 82 0.26 2.74 13.58
C PHE A 82 0.38 3.72 12.40
N LYS A 83 1.59 3.86 11.85
CA LYS A 83 1.88 4.71 10.69
C LYS A 83 2.45 3.94 9.52
N LEU A 84 2.54 4.59 8.36
CA LEU A 84 3.21 4.04 7.19
C LEU A 84 4.63 3.56 7.55
N GLU A 85 5.37 4.35 8.33
CA GLU A 85 6.74 4.02 8.73
C GLU A 85 6.80 2.72 9.54
N ASP A 86 5.86 2.49 10.46
CA ASP A 86 5.82 1.27 11.28
C ASP A 86 5.64 0.02 10.40
N VAL A 87 4.78 0.12 9.38
CA VAL A 87 4.51 -0.99 8.45
C VAL A 87 5.71 -1.24 7.54
N THR A 88 6.31 -0.19 6.97
CA THR A 88 7.45 -0.31 6.06
C THR A 88 8.71 -0.77 6.78
N GLU A 89 9.03 -0.23 7.95
CA GLU A 89 10.15 -0.69 8.76
C GLU A 89 9.96 -2.14 9.21
N GLY A 90 8.74 -2.52 9.57
CA GLY A 90 8.40 -3.90 9.93
C GLY A 90 8.74 -4.89 8.82
N ILE A 91 8.35 -4.60 7.57
CA ILE A 91 8.65 -5.50 6.44
C ILE A 91 10.14 -5.46 6.05
N ILE A 92 10.78 -4.29 6.06
CA ILE A 92 12.22 -4.14 5.74
C ILE A 92 13.07 -4.96 6.71
N ASN A 93 12.91 -4.76 8.02
CA ASN A 93 13.67 -5.49 9.04
C ASN A 93 13.41 -7.00 8.97
N LYS A 94 12.17 -7.39 8.71
CA LYS A 94 11.81 -8.80 8.51
C LYS A 94 12.46 -9.40 7.27
N MET A 95 12.58 -8.67 6.17
CA MET A 95 13.22 -9.17 4.96
C MET A 95 14.73 -9.23 5.09
N ILE A 96 15.38 -8.20 5.67
CA ILE A 96 16.83 -8.20 5.93
C ILE A 96 17.23 -9.40 6.81
N SER A 97 16.52 -9.60 7.92
CA SER A 97 16.82 -10.71 8.85
C SER A 97 16.60 -12.10 8.24
N ARG A 98 15.65 -12.26 7.30
CA ARG A 98 15.37 -13.53 6.61
C ARG A 98 16.31 -13.84 5.45
N HIS A 99 17.08 -12.86 4.97
CA HIS A 99 17.97 -13.02 3.82
C HIS A 99 19.41 -12.62 4.16
N PRO A 100 20.06 -13.27 5.16
CA PRO A 100 21.42 -12.92 5.56
C PRO A 100 22.45 -13.16 4.45
N HIS A 101 22.16 -14.06 3.50
CA HIS A 101 23.00 -14.29 2.33
C HIS A 101 23.00 -13.11 1.33
N VAL A 102 21.98 -12.24 1.38
CA VAL A 102 21.91 -11.01 0.58
C VAL A 102 22.42 -9.81 1.38
N PHE A 103 22.09 -9.74 2.67
CA PHE A 103 22.26 -8.53 3.48
C PHE A 103 23.29 -8.63 4.63
N GLY A 104 24.02 -9.73 4.74
CA GLY A 104 24.89 -10.02 5.91
C GLY A 104 25.93 -8.96 6.24
N ASP A 105 26.40 -8.22 5.23
CA ASP A 105 27.38 -7.13 5.39
C ASP A 105 26.76 -5.73 5.27
N VAL A 106 25.44 -5.63 5.06
CA VAL A 106 24.77 -4.35 4.82
C VAL A 106 24.41 -3.71 6.16
N LYS A 107 24.95 -2.52 6.41
CA LYS A 107 24.57 -1.64 7.53
C LYS A 107 23.78 -0.47 6.97
N PHE A 108 22.59 -0.24 7.52
CA PHE A 108 21.74 0.92 7.21
C PHE A 108 21.87 1.97 8.31
#